data_AF-A0A4R8TST0-F1
#
_entry.id   AF-A0A4R8TST0-F1
#
_cell.length_a   1.000
_cell.length_b   1.000
_cell.length_c   1.000
_cell.angle_alpha   90.00
_cell.angle_beta   90.00
_cell.angle_gamma   90.00
#
_symmetry.space_group_name_H-M   'P 1'
#
loop_
_entity.id
_entity.type
_entity.pdbx_description
1 polymer ?
#
loop_
_entity_poly.entity_id
_entity_poly.type
_entity_poly.pdbx_seq_one_letter_code
_entity_poly.pdbx_strand_id
1 'polypeptide(L)'
;MVADINQLPPYTPPPPTKEDLDYVDLVNLDLSQFDDPAGRKQLAKDLYEAATGYGFLTLTNHGISDETYQRQMRIANAAMTLRPEDKAPYEG
;
A
#
# COMPACT_ATOMS: atom_id res chain seq x y z
N MET A 1 8.01 -26.04 9.12
CA MET A 1 6.55 -25.82 9.08
C MET A 1 6.33 -24.35 8.79
N VAL A 2 5.70 -23.98 7.67
CA VAL A 2 5.24 -22.60 7.49
C VAL A 2 4.05 -22.41 8.44
N ALA A 3 4.10 -21.39 9.30
CA ALA A 3 2.97 -21.05 10.15
C ALA A 3 1.75 -20.74 9.27
N ASP A 4 0.60 -21.31 9.59
CA ASP A 4 -0.64 -21.03 8.87
C ASP A 4 -1.02 -19.57 9.12
N ILE A 5 -1.09 -18.77 8.05
CA ILE A 5 -1.45 -17.36 8.14
C ILE A 5 -2.80 -17.18 8.83
N ASN A 6 -3.69 -18.16 8.73
CA ASN A 6 -5.02 -18.13 9.33
C ASN A 6 -5.01 -18.09 10.86
N GLN A 7 -3.90 -18.42 11.50
CA GLN A 7 -3.72 -18.34 12.94
C GLN A 7 -3.39 -16.93 13.45
N LEU A 8 -2.97 -16.00 12.57
CA LEU A 8 -2.67 -14.62 12.96
C LEU A 8 -3.95 -13.78 13.13
N PRO A 9 -3.98 -12.79 14.03
CA PRO A 9 -5.15 -11.92 14.17
C PRO A 9 -5.48 -11.20 12.85
N PRO A 10 -6.75 -11.16 12.41
CA PRO A 10 -7.15 -10.41 11.24
C PRO A 10 -6.91 -8.91 11.45
N TYR A 11 -6.61 -8.18 10.38
CA TYR A 11 -6.52 -6.73 10.40
C TYR A 11 -7.83 -6.12 9.93
N THR A 12 -8.32 -5.10 10.64
CA THR A 12 -9.46 -4.29 10.21
C THR A 12 -8.99 -2.85 10.06
N PRO A 13 -9.07 -2.26 8.85
CA PRO A 13 -8.73 -0.85 8.65
C PRO A 13 -9.59 0.06 9.53
N PRO A 14 -9.03 1.15 10.08
CA PRO A 14 -9.82 2.15 10.78
C PRO A 14 -10.84 2.81 9.81
N PRO A 15 -11.96 3.33 10.33
CA PRO A 15 -12.89 4.08 9.50
C PRO A 15 -12.20 5.33 8.92
N PRO A 16 -12.64 5.81 7.74
CA PRO A 16 -12.17 7.07 7.19
C PRO A 16 -12.38 8.25 8.14
N THR A 17 -11.54 9.28 8.02
CA THR A 17 -11.71 10.54 8.75
C THR A 17 -13.04 11.21 8.41
N LYS A 18 -13.60 11.94 9.37
CA LYS A 18 -14.80 12.78 9.19
C LYS A 18 -14.45 14.27 9.05
N GLU A 19 -13.18 14.61 9.24
CA GLU A 19 -12.68 15.97 9.07
C GLU A 19 -12.63 16.34 7.59
N ASP A 20 -13.01 17.58 7.29
CA ASP A 20 -12.88 18.14 5.95
C ASP A 20 -11.43 18.65 5.78
N LEU A 21 -10.66 17.92 4.99
CA LEU A 21 -9.22 18.14 4.81
C LEU A 21 -8.96 18.51 3.36
N ASP A 22 -8.24 19.62 3.15
CA ASP A 22 -7.80 20.09 1.85
C ASP A 22 -6.59 19.27 1.38
N TYR A 23 -6.86 18.07 0.88
CA TYR A 23 -5.82 17.17 0.36
C TYR A 23 -5.28 17.67 -0.98
N VAL A 24 -3.99 17.43 -1.21
CA VAL A 24 -3.38 17.66 -2.53
C VAL A 24 -3.86 16.57 -3.49
N ASP A 25 -4.26 16.98 -4.70
CA ASP A 25 -4.55 16.06 -5.80
C ASP A 25 -3.25 15.40 -6.29
N LEU A 26 -3.00 14.18 -5.82
CA LEU A 26 -1.85 13.38 -6.28
C LEU A 26 -2.14 12.75 -7.63
N VAL A 27 -1.10 12.65 -8.47
CA VAL A 27 -1.16 11.90 -9.72
C VAL A 27 -1.40 10.42 -9.40
N ASN A 28 -2.44 9.83 -10.01
CA ASN A 28 -2.72 8.40 -9.96
C ASN A 28 -2.33 7.75 -11.29
N LEU A 29 -1.45 6.75 -11.27
CA LEU A 29 -1.08 5.96 -12.43
C LEU A 29 -1.93 4.70 -12.50
N ASP A 30 -2.76 4.58 -13.52
CA ASP A 30 -3.53 3.37 -13.82
C ASP A 30 -2.70 2.40 -14.67
N LEU A 31 -2.14 1.38 -14.01
CA LEU A 31 -1.25 0.42 -14.67
C LEU A 31 -1.97 -0.55 -15.61
N SER A 32 -3.31 -0.55 -15.66
CA SER A 32 -4.04 -1.30 -16.69
C SER A 32 -3.74 -0.81 -18.11
N GLN A 33 -3.28 0.44 -18.25
CA GLN A 33 -2.91 1.04 -19.55
C GLN A 33 -1.49 0.69 -19.99
N PHE A 34 -0.72 -0.04 -19.17
CA PHE A 34 0.70 -0.27 -19.43
C PHE A 34 0.97 -1.09 -20.70
N ASP A 35 0.08 -2.01 -21.07
CA ASP A 35 0.29 -2.87 -22.24
C ASP A 35 0.02 -2.17 -23.58
N ASP A 36 -0.73 -1.06 -23.58
CA ASP A 36 -0.87 -0.19 -24.75
C ASP A 36 0.36 0.71 -24.92
N PRO A 37 1.05 0.72 -26.07
CA PRO A 37 2.20 1.60 -26.29
C PRO A 37 1.92 3.08 -26.08
N ALA A 38 0.71 3.57 -26.44
CA ALA A 38 0.34 4.96 -26.21
C ALA A 38 0.09 5.23 -24.71
N GLY A 39 -0.68 4.37 -24.04
CA GLY A 39 -0.87 4.38 -22.60
C GLY A 39 0.45 4.34 -21.81
N ARG A 40 1.37 3.45 -22.16
CA ARG A 40 2.70 3.36 -21.54
C ARG A 40 3.50 4.66 -21.67
N LYS A 41 3.43 5.32 -22.83
CA LYS A 41 4.10 6.61 -23.04
C LYS A 41 3.49 7.70 -22.15
N GLN A 42 2.16 7.69 -22.00
CA GLN A 42 1.47 8.62 -21.11
C GLN A 42 1.82 8.35 -19.63
N LEU A 43 1.76 7.09 -19.19
CA LEU A 43 2.16 6.69 -17.84
C LEU A 43 3.60 7.11 -17.50
N ALA A 44 4.53 7.01 -18.44
CA ALA A 44 5.90 7.47 -18.24
C ALA A 44 6.01 9.00 -18.07
N LYS A 45 5.19 9.77 -18.80
CA LYS A 45 5.10 11.23 -18.65
C LYS A 45 4.51 11.60 -17.28
N ASP A 46 3.42 10.96 -16.90
CA ASP A 46 2.73 11.21 -15.63
C ASP A 46 3.61 10.82 -14.44
N LEU A 47 4.33 9.69 -14.54
CA LEU A 47 5.33 9.29 -13.54
C LEU A 47 6.42 10.36 -13.38
N TYR A 48 6.95 10.89 -14.48
CA TYR A 48 7.97 11.94 -14.44
C TYR A 48 7.44 13.22 -13.77
N GLU A 49 6.24 13.67 -14.15
CA GLU A 49 5.60 14.85 -13.58
C GLU A 49 5.31 14.66 -12.08
N ALA A 50 4.80 13.50 -11.68
CA ALA A 50 4.51 13.19 -10.28
C ALA A 50 5.78 13.14 -9.42
N ALA A 51 6.81 12.44 -9.89
CA ALA A 51 8.06 12.26 -9.16
C ALA A 51 8.86 13.56 -9.03
N THR A 52 8.80 14.46 -10.02
CA THR A 52 9.56 15.72 -10.02
C THR A 52 8.78 16.91 -9.49
N GLY A 53 7.45 16.92 -9.65
CA GLY A 53 6.58 18.02 -9.21
C GLY A 53 6.13 17.89 -7.76
N TYR A 54 5.54 16.74 -7.39
CA TYR A 54 4.92 16.54 -6.08
C TYR A 54 5.74 15.65 -5.15
N GLY A 55 6.59 14.77 -5.71
CA GLY A 55 7.36 13.78 -4.96
C GLY A 55 6.52 12.60 -4.45
N PHE A 56 5.22 12.58 -4.75
CA PHE A 56 4.27 11.53 -4.38
C PHE A 56 3.38 11.18 -5.57
N LEU A 57 2.95 9.92 -5.61
CA LEU A 57 2.00 9.39 -6.59
C LEU A 57 1.24 8.22 -5.99
N THR A 58 0.09 7.90 -6.59
CA THR A 58 -0.67 6.69 -6.29
C THR A 58 -0.71 5.77 -7.50
N LEU A 59 -0.93 4.47 -7.26
CA LEU A 59 -1.06 3.47 -8.31
C LEU A 59 -2.42 2.79 -8.19
N THR A 60 -3.05 2.52 -9.32
CA THR A 60 -4.22 1.65 -9.42
C THR A 60 -3.95 0.54 -10.43
N ASN A 61 -4.67 -0.58 -10.32
CA ASN A 61 -4.47 -1.75 -11.18
C ASN A 61 -3.03 -2.27 -11.22
N HIS A 62 -2.31 -2.17 -10.10
CA HIS A 62 -0.90 -2.56 -9.95
C HIS A 62 -0.66 -4.07 -9.82
N GLY A 63 -1.71 -4.89 -9.92
CA GLY A 63 -1.61 -6.35 -9.93
C GLY A 63 -1.37 -7.02 -8.57
N ILE A 64 -1.33 -6.26 -7.47
CA ILE A 64 -1.30 -6.85 -6.11
C ILE A 64 -2.74 -7.20 -5.74
N SER A 65 -2.98 -8.48 -5.46
CA SER A 65 -4.31 -8.97 -5.07
C SER A 65 -4.68 -8.58 -3.64
N ASP A 66 -5.99 -8.50 -3.37
CA ASP A 66 -6.51 -8.30 -2.01
C ASP A 66 -6.02 -9.37 -1.04
N GLU A 67 -5.92 -10.63 -1.49
CA GLU A 67 -5.37 -11.72 -0.66
C GLU A 67 -3.92 -11.45 -0.24
N THR A 68 -3.09 -10.97 -1.18
CA THR A 68 -1.69 -10.63 -0.89
C THR A 68 -1.62 -9.44 0.07
N TYR A 69 -2.42 -8.40 -0.18
CA TYR A 69 -2.52 -7.25 0.72
C TYR A 69 -2.95 -7.66 2.13
N GLN A 70 -4.04 -8.43 2.25
CA GLN A 70 -4.57 -8.90 3.53
C GLN A 70 -3.57 -9.78 4.27
N ARG A 71 -2.85 -10.66 3.58
CA ARG A 71 -1.78 -11.45 4.17
C ARG A 71 -0.70 -10.57 4.82
N GLN A 72 -0.24 -9.52 4.12
CA GLN A 72 0.76 -8.60 4.67
C GLN A 72 0.21 -7.81 5.86
N MET A 73 -1.02 -7.31 5.77
CA MET A 73 -1.66 -6.57 6.86
C MET A 73 -1.85 -7.42 8.12
N ARG A 74 -2.17 -8.72 7.97
CA ARG A 74 -2.26 -9.66 9.11
C ARG A 74 -0.92 -9.87 9.80
N ILE A 75 0.16 -10.03 9.03
CA ILE A 75 1.51 -10.18 9.57
C ILE A 75 1.90 -8.90 10.33
N ALA A 76 1.70 -7.74 9.71
CA ALA A 76 1.98 -6.45 10.33
C ALA A 76 1.17 -6.26 11.62
N ASN A 77 -0.14 -6.56 11.60
CA ASN A 77 -0.99 -6.48 12.78
C ASN A 77 -0.51 -7.41 13.90
N ALA A 78 -0.17 -8.66 13.57
CA ALA A 78 0.37 -9.60 14.54
C ALA A 78 1.67 -9.08 15.18
N ALA A 79 2.60 -8.57 14.38
CA ALA A 79 3.86 -8.02 14.87
C ALA A 79 3.66 -6.76 15.74
N MET A 80 2.79 -5.84 15.32
CA MET A 80 2.54 -4.58 16.04
C MET A 80 1.78 -4.79 17.35
N THR A 81 1.03 -5.88 17.48
CA THR A 81 0.26 -6.25 18.68
C THR A 81 0.99 -7.20 19.64
N LEU A 82 2.22 -7.60 19.31
CA LEU A 82 3.09 -8.31 20.26
C LEU A 82 3.32 -7.47 21.53
N ARG A 83 3.54 -8.16 22.64
CA ARG A 83 3.90 -7.51 23.91
C ARG A 83 5.26 -6.84 23.76
N PRO A 84 5.51 -5.70 24.44
CA PRO A 84 6.79 -4.99 24.34
C PRO A 84 8.01 -5.90 24.60
N GLU A 85 7.94 -6.80 25.57
CA GLU A 85 9.02 -7.74 25.89
C GLU A 85 9.36 -8.70 24.74
N ASP A 86 8.38 -9.07 23.92
CA ASP A 86 8.57 -9.96 22.76
C ASP A 86 9.13 -9.18 21.55
N LYS A 87 8.94 -7.85 21.52
CA LYS A 87 9.47 -6.95 20.49
C LYS A 87 10.87 -6.44 20.79
N ALA A 88 11.21 -6.27 22.07
CA ALA A 88 12.46 -5.69 22.54
C ALA A 88 13.74 -6.27 21.88
N PRO A 89 13.85 -7.59 21.59
CA PRO A 89 15.03 -8.13 20.90
C PRO A 89 15.24 -7.62 19.47
N TYR A 90 14.24 -6.98 18.88
CA TYR A 90 14.24 -6.48 17.49
C TYR A 90 14.21 -4.95 17.40
N GLU A 91 14.27 -4.26 18.55
CA GLU A 91 14.42 -2.80 18.59
C GLU A 91 15.90 -2.44 18.40
N GLY A 92 16.22 -1.70 17.33
CA GLY A 92 17.57 -1.29 16.96
C GLY A 92 17.59 -0.13 15.98
#